data_AF-A0A7W1A5L7-F1
#
_entry.id   AF-A0A7W1A5L7-F1
#
_cell.length_a   1.000
_cell.length_b   1.000
_cell.length_c   1.000
_cell.angle_alpha   90.00
_cell.angle_beta   90.00
_cell.angle_gamma   90.00
#
_symmetry.space_group_name_H-M   'P 1'
#
loop_
_entity.id
_entity.type
_entity.pdbx_description
1 polymer ?
#
loop_
_entity_poly.entity_id
_entity_poly.type
_entity_poly.pdbx_seq_one_letter_code
_entity_poly.pdbx_strand_id
1 'polypeptide(L)'
;DERHDIARGIPGLSRKILNTVPRMRELGMNGIRFNTVIKRDNLDQLMPIVMRARELGCGVNFSCYTDAKNGSTDGLIERDQTRHLEQVVAELLAYKRKTRGVITNSDWYLEQIPRYVRGEVMDTCRSGMRTIHVDPTGHVKRCPDFPTDFHWTEFRKYKPIDCNACYYACRGEAQAPLRISRIRDVMASPS
;
A
#
# COMPACT_ATOMS: atom_id res chain seq x y z
N ASP A 1 -16.09 -7.66 1.94
CA ASP A 1 -17.29 -8.38 2.42
C ASP A 1 -18.05 -7.43 3.36
N GLU A 2 -18.98 -7.92 4.18
CA GLU A 2 -19.73 -7.08 5.12
C GLU A 2 -18.84 -6.35 6.13
N ARG A 3 -17.70 -6.93 6.54
CA ARG A 3 -16.72 -6.27 7.42
C ARG A 3 -16.20 -4.97 6.79
N HIS A 4 -15.90 -5.01 5.49
CA HIS A 4 -15.49 -3.82 4.74
C HIS A 4 -16.63 -2.79 4.62
N ASP A 5 -17.86 -3.23 4.40
CA ASP A 5 -19.01 -2.35 4.24
C ASP A 5 -19.33 -1.60 5.54
N ILE A 6 -19.27 -2.30 6.68
CA ILE A 6 -19.39 -1.74 8.03
C ILE A 6 -18.28 -0.72 8.28
N ALA A 7 -17.03 -1.07 8.02
CA ALA A 7 -15.88 -0.18 8.22
C ALA A 7 -15.95 1.10 7.37
N ARG A 8 -16.68 1.08 6.26
CA ARG A 8 -16.88 2.24 5.37
C ARG A 8 -18.20 2.96 5.58
N GLY A 9 -19.13 2.40 6.35
CA GLY A 9 -20.48 2.93 6.54
C GLY A 9 -21.36 2.91 5.28
N ILE A 10 -21.03 2.06 4.29
CA ILE A 10 -21.76 2.00 3.01
C ILE A 10 -22.25 0.57 2.76
N PRO A 11 -23.57 0.31 2.92
CA PRO A 11 -24.14 -1.01 2.68
C PRO A 11 -23.92 -1.52 1.25
N GLY A 12 -23.43 -2.76 1.14
CA GLY A 12 -23.19 -3.44 -0.13
C GLY A 12 -22.01 -2.91 -0.94
N LEU A 13 -21.15 -2.07 -0.35
CA LEU A 13 -20.03 -1.42 -1.05
C LEU A 13 -19.09 -2.42 -1.71
N SER A 14 -18.69 -3.46 -1.00
CA SER A 14 -17.80 -4.51 -1.53
C SER A 14 -18.39 -5.14 -2.78
N ARG A 15 -19.68 -5.47 -2.74
CA ARG A 15 -20.39 -6.06 -3.89
C ARG A 15 -20.42 -5.10 -5.07
N LYS A 16 -20.72 -3.82 -4.83
CA LYS A 16 -20.72 -2.77 -5.87
C LYS A 16 -19.35 -2.66 -6.53
N ILE A 17 -18.28 -2.54 -5.74
CA ILE A 17 -16.89 -2.48 -6.24
C ILE A 17 -16.56 -3.69 -7.12
N LEU A 18 -16.83 -4.90 -6.61
CA LEU A 18 -16.50 -6.13 -7.33
C LEU A 18 -17.31 -6.30 -8.62
N ASN A 19 -18.57 -5.83 -8.66
CA ASN A 19 -19.41 -5.86 -9.85
C ASN A 19 -19.00 -4.81 -10.90
N THR A 20 -18.32 -3.74 -10.50
CA THR A 20 -17.83 -2.71 -11.44
C THR A 20 -16.59 -3.17 -12.21
N VAL A 21 -15.77 -4.04 -11.61
CA VAL A 21 -14.50 -4.48 -12.20
C VAL A 21 -14.66 -5.11 -13.58
N PRO A 22 -15.56 -6.08 -13.83
CA PRO A 22 -15.77 -6.64 -15.17
C PRO A 22 -16.09 -5.56 -16.20
N ARG A 23 -16.96 -4.60 -15.85
CA ARG A 23 -17.34 -3.51 -16.75
C ARG A 23 -16.18 -2.58 -17.07
N MET A 24 -15.34 -2.26 -16.09
CA MET A 24 -14.12 -1.47 -16.33
C MET A 24 -13.18 -2.19 -17.31
N ARG A 25 -13.06 -3.51 -17.20
CA ARG A 25 -12.23 -4.31 -18.11
C ARG A 25 -12.79 -4.38 -19.52
N GLU A 26 -14.11 -4.52 -19.69
CA GLU A 26 -14.77 -4.43 -21.00
C GLU A 26 -14.48 -3.09 -21.70
N LEU A 27 -14.32 -2.01 -20.93
CA LEU A 27 -13.96 -0.69 -21.43
C LEU A 27 -12.44 -0.53 -21.69
N GLY A 28 -11.65 -1.59 -21.58
CA GLY A 28 -10.21 -1.59 -21.82
C GLY A 28 -9.34 -1.14 -20.65
N MET A 29 -9.91 -0.97 -19.45
CA MET A 29 -9.13 -0.62 -18.26
C MET A 29 -8.40 -1.86 -17.72
N ASN A 30 -7.11 -1.98 -18.03
CA ASN A 30 -6.30 -3.16 -17.66
C ASN A 30 -5.44 -2.96 -16.40
N GLY A 31 -5.31 -1.72 -15.91
CA GLY A 31 -4.48 -1.36 -14.75
C GLY A 31 -5.21 -1.39 -13.40
N ILE A 32 -6.28 -2.16 -13.26
CA ILE A 32 -7.14 -2.14 -12.06
C ILE A 32 -6.42 -2.82 -10.89
N ARG A 33 -6.38 -2.14 -9.74
CA ARG A 33 -5.76 -2.68 -8.52
C ARG A 33 -6.57 -2.37 -7.27
N PHE A 34 -6.67 -3.35 -6.38
CA PHE A 34 -7.20 -3.13 -5.05
C PHE A 34 -6.09 -2.65 -4.12
N ASN A 35 -6.24 -1.43 -3.59
CA ASN A 35 -5.40 -0.93 -2.51
C ASN A 35 -5.90 -1.50 -1.18
N THR A 36 -5.11 -2.37 -0.57
CA THR A 36 -5.44 -3.09 0.67
C THR A 36 -4.52 -2.63 1.79
N VAL A 37 -5.10 -2.25 2.93
CA VAL A 37 -4.33 -1.88 4.11
C VAL A 37 -4.13 -3.14 4.96
N ILE A 38 -2.88 -3.43 5.33
CA ILE A 38 -2.52 -4.53 6.22
C ILE A 38 -2.72 -4.07 7.67
N LYS A 39 -3.56 -4.78 8.42
CA LYS A 39 -3.94 -4.49 9.80
C LYS A 39 -3.86 -5.76 10.65
N ARG A 40 -3.90 -5.61 11.98
CA ARG A 40 -3.95 -6.73 12.94
C ARG A 40 -5.07 -7.75 12.67
N ASP A 41 -6.19 -7.31 12.11
CA ASP A 41 -7.45 -8.05 12.01
C ASP A 41 -7.67 -8.70 10.64
N ASN A 42 -6.71 -8.58 9.71
CA ASN A 42 -6.85 -9.09 8.34
C ASN A 42 -5.63 -9.81 7.79
N LEU A 43 -4.67 -10.19 8.63
CA LEU A 43 -3.46 -10.91 8.20
C LEU A 43 -3.82 -12.22 7.46
N ASP A 44 -4.82 -12.94 7.95
CA ASP A 44 -5.38 -14.16 7.36
C ASP A 44 -6.11 -13.92 6.03
N GLN A 45 -6.46 -12.67 5.72
CA GLN A 45 -7.19 -12.29 4.51
C GLN A 45 -6.29 -11.80 3.37
N LEU A 46 -4.99 -11.54 3.63
CA LEU A 46 -4.12 -10.96 2.59
C LEU A 46 -4.00 -11.87 1.35
N MET A 47 -3.78 -13.17 1.56
CA MET A 47 -3.71 -14.13 0.45
C MET A 47 -5.07 -14.39 -0.22
N PRO A 48 -6.18 -14.59 0.51
CA PRO A 48 -7.53 -14.59 -0.10
C PRO A 48 -7.80 -13.37 -1.00
N ILE A 49 -7.37 -12.17 -0.60
CA ILE A 49 -7.50 -10.96 -1.41
C ILE A 49 -6.67 -11.05 -2.70
N VAL A 50 -5.43 -11.58 -2.62
CA VAL A 50 -4.58 -11.81 -3.81
C VAL A 50 -5.24 -12.77 -4.79
N MET A 51 -5.76 -13.90 -4.29
CA MET A 51 -6.44 -14.89 -5.12
C MET A 51 -7.68 -14.30 -5.78
N ARG A 52 -8.49 -13.57 -5.02
CA ARG A 52 -9.68 -12.92 -5.55
C ARG A 52 -9.36 -11.85 -6.60
N ALA A 53 -8.30 -11.07 -6.40
CA ALA A 53 -7.86 -10.10 -7.40
C ALA A 53 -7.43 -10.79 -8.69
N ARG A 54 -6.69 -11.91 -8.59
CA ARG A 54 -6.29 -12.71 -9.76
C ARG A 54 -7.50 -13.27 -10.52
N GLU A 55 -8.49 -13.82 -9.84
CA GLU A 55 -9.73 -14.31 -10.47
C GLU A 55 -10.44 -13.23 -11.30
N LEU A 56 -10.37 -11.97 -10.82
CA LEU A 56 -10.94 -10.82 -11.51
C LEU A 56 -9.99 -10.22 -12.57
N GLY A 57 -8.80 -10.80 -12.75
CA GLY A 57 -7.65 -10.31 -13.52
C GLY A 57 -7.30 -8.86 -13.18
N CYS A 58 -7.25 -8.58 -11.88
CA CYS A 58 -6.81 -7.33 -11.29
C CYS A 58 -5.54 -7.55 -10.46
N GLY A 59 -4.86 -6.46 -10.12
CA GLY A 59 -3.76 -6.49 -9.16
C GLY A 59 -4.19 -6.14 -7.73
N VAL A 60 -3.24 -6.29 -6.80
CA VAL A 60 -3.33 -5.81 -5.42
C VAL A 60 -2.09 -4.98 -5.12
N ASN A 61 -2.30 -3.94 -4.33
CA ASN A 61 -1.24 -3.17 -3.70
C ASN A 61 -1.53 -3.08 -2.21
N PHE A 62 -0.57 -3.49 -1.41
CA PHE A 62 -0.63 -3.48 0.04
C PHE A 62 -0.01 -2.21 0.61
N SER A 63 -0.51 -1.74 1.74
CA SER A 63 0.10 -0.68 2.54
C SER A 63 -0.01 -1.04 4.02
N CYS A 64 1.06 -0.90 4.79
CA CYS A 64 1.01 -1.09 6.24
C CYS A 64 0.08 -0.05 6.88
N TYR A 65 -0.78 -0.47 7.79
CA TYR A 65 -1.53 0.44 8.66
C TYR A 65 -0.59 1.10 9.66
N THR A 66 -0.82 2.39 9.92
CA THR A 66 -0.17 3.17 10.96
C THR A 66 -1.18 4.15 11.56
N ASP A 67 -0.96 4.56 12.80
CA ASP A 67 -1.77 5.54 13.51
C ASP A 67 -1.51 6.99 13.05
N ALA A 68 -0.43 7.24 12.29
CA ALA A 68 -0.04 8.58 11.82
C ALA A 68 -1.16 9.41 11.16
N LYS A 69 -2.14 8.77 10.50
CA LYS A 69 -3.20 9.49 9.78
C LYS A 69 -4.29 10.07 10.69
N ASN A 70 -4.69 9.35 11.73
CA ASN A 70 -5.87 9.68 12.53
C ASN A 70 -5.72 9.39 14.03
N GLY A 71 -4.54 8.96 14.47
CA GLY A 71 -4.25 8.58 15.85
C GLY A 71 -4.88 7.27 16.32
N SER A 72 -5.58 6.53 15.46
CA SER A 72 -6.21 5.26 15.86
C SER A 72 -5.17 4.13 15.89
N THR A 73 -5.16 3.41 17.01
CA THR A 73 -4.28 2.24 17.21
C THR A 73 -4.97 0.93 16.84
N ASP A 74 -6.26 0.95 16.50
CA ASP A 74 -7.10 -0.25 16.34
C ASP A 74 -6.61 -1.18 15.22
N GLY A 75 -5.95 -0.62 14.21
CA GLY A 75 -5.38 -1.39 13.10
C GLY A 75 -3.92 -1.79 13.27
N LEU A 76 -3.23 -1.30 14.31
CA LEU A 76 -1.79 -1.54 14.49
C LEU A 76 -1.51 -3.02 14.73
N ILE A 77 -0.53 -3.55 14.01
CA ILE A 77 -0.04 -4.91 14.20
C ILE A 77 0.78 -4.94 15.49
N GLU A 78 0.39 -5.78 16.42
CA GLU A 78 1.06 -5.90 17.72
C GLU A 78 2.34 -6.74 17.62
N ARG A 79 3.25 -6.58 18.59
CA ARG A 79 4.57 -7.25 18.57
C ARG A 79 4.43 -8.79 18.59
N ASP A 80 3.46 -9.32 19.29
CA ASP A 80 3.15 -10.75 19.36
C ASP A 80 2.64 -11.32 18.02
N GLN A 81 2.01 -10.49 17.18
CA GLN A 81 1.57 -10.85 15.83
C GLN A 81 2.68 -10.79 14.78
N THR A 82 3.89 -10.31 15.12
CA THR A 82 5.02 -10.19 14.18
C THR A 82 5.31 -11.51 13.46
N ARG A 83 5.24 -12.65 14.16
CA ARG A 83 5.47 -13.96 13.56
C ARG A 83 4.43 -14.29 12.48
N HIS A 84 3.16 -14.00 12.74
CA HIS A 84 2.09 -14.21 11.77
C HIS A 84 2.28 -13.29 10.56
N LEU A 85 2.62 -12.02 10.78
CA LEU A 85 2.96 -11.09 9.71
C LEU A 85 4.12 -11.59 8.84
N GLU A 86 5.20 -12.08 9.45
CA GLU A 86 6.35 -12.63 8.73
C GLU A 86 5.97 -13.84 7.85
N GLN A 87 5.14 -14.74 8.38
CA GLN A 87 4.64 -15.89 7.63
C GLN A 87 3.82 -15.46 6.42
N VAL A 88 2.88 -14.52 6.60
CA VAL A 88 2.04 -14.03 5.49
C VAL A 88 2.87 -13.25 4.47
N VAL A 89 3.85 -12.44 4.90
CA VAL A 89 4.78 -11.76 3.98
C VAL A 89 5.60 -12.77 3.17
N ALA A 90 6.08 -13.84 3.80
CA ALA A 90 6.81 -14.90 3.13
C ALA A 90 5.92 -15.61 2.09
N GLU A 91 4.66 -15.87 2.41
CA GLU A 91 3.67 -16.45 1.49
C GLU A 91 3.39 -15.53 0.29
N LEU A 92 3.15 -14.23 0.54
CA LEU A 92 2.95 -13.22 -0.50
C LEU A 92 4.14 -13.16 -1.46
N LEU A 93 5.37 -13.14 -0.92
CA LEU A 93 6.59 -13.13 -1.71
C LEU A 93 6.77 -14.44 -2.50
N ALA A 94 6.47 -15.59 -1.89
CA ALA A 94 6.55 -16.88 -2.56
C ALA A 94 5.57 -16.98 -3.74
N TYR A 95 4.32 -16.55 -3.52
CA TYR A 95 3.31 -16.45 -4.56
C TYR A 95 3.76 -15.50 -5.67
N LYS A 96 4.15 -14.27 -5.32
CA LYS A 96 4.59 -13.24 -6.25
C LYS A 96 5.75 -13.72 -7.13
N ARG A 97 6.69 -14.50 -6.58
CA ARG A 97 7.84 -15.04 -7.34
C ARG A 97 7.42 -16.03 -8.44
N LYS A 98 6.36 -16.80 -8.19
CA LYS A 98 5.79 -17.75 -9.16
C LYS A 98 4.80 -17.08 -10.11
N THR A 99 4.11 -16.04 -9.64
CA THR A 99 3.01 -15.39 -10.35
C THR A 99 3.14 -13.87 -10.25
N ARG A 100 3.96 -13.30 -11.14
CA ARG A 100 4.15 -11.84 -11.24
C ARG A 100 2.91 -11.19 -11.83
N GLY A 101 2.71 -9.89 -11.58
CA GLY A 101 1.62 -9.09 -12.14
C GLY A 101 0.41 -8.91 -11.21
N VAL A 102 0.14 -9.86 -10.30
CA VAL A 102 -0.98 -9.73 -9.34
C VAL A 102 -0.59 -8.84 -8.14
N ILE A 103 0.49 -9.18 -7.41
CA ILE A 103 0.97 -8.34 -6.31
C ILE A 103 1.95 -7.30 -6.87
N THR A 104 1.61 -6.01 -6.72
CA THR A 104 2.32 -4.92 -7.42
C THR A 104 3.30 -4.14 -6.56
N ASN A 105 3.28 -4.36 -5.26
CA ASN A 105 4.34 -3.92 -4.35
C ASN A 105 5.70 -4.48 -4.76
N SER A 106 6.79 -3.76 -4.56
CA SER A 106 8.13 -4.33 -4.71
C SER A 106 8.40 -5.43 -3.68
N ASP A 107 9.23 -6.41 -4.05
CA ASP A 107 9.72 -7.43 -3.10
C ASP A 107 10.35 -6.74 -1.86
N TRP A 108 11.14 -5.68 -2.10
CA TRP A 108 11.79 -4.91 -1.03
C TRP A 108 10.80 -4.31 -0.05
N TYR A 109 9.72 -3.67 -0.54
CA TYR A 109 8.74 -3.07 0.36
C TYR A 109 8.10 -4.11 1.27
N LEU A 110 7.67 -5.25 0.71
CA LEU A 110 7.06 -6.33 1.49
C LEU A 110 8.04 -6.88 2.55
N GLU A 111 9.31 -7.07 2.19
CA GLU A 111 10.38 -7.50 3.11
C GLU A 111 10.59 -6.52 4.29
N GLN A 112 10.34 -5.22 4.10
CA GLN A 112 10.55 -4.23 5.14
C GLN A 112 9.37 -4.09 6.12
N ILE A 113 8.16 -4.55 5.78
CA ILE A 113 6.98 -4.37 6.64
C ILE A 113 7.18 -5.00 8.03
N PRO A 114 7.64 -6.26 8.18
CA PRO A 114 7.92 -6.82 9.51
C PRO A 114 8.99 -6.06 10.28
N ARG A 115 10.02 -5.56 9.59
CA ARG A 115 11.09 -4.75 10.20
C ARG A 115 10.55 -3.44 10.74
N TYR A 116 9.66 -2.77 10.00
CA TYR A 116 9.00 -1.55 10.47
C TYR A 116 8.17 -1.82 11.73
N VAL A 117 7.36 -2.87 11.74
CA VAL A 117 6.54 -3.26 12.90
C VAL A 117 7.39 -3.52 14.15
N ARG A 118 8.60 -4.06 13.99
CA ARG A 118 9.54 -4.25 15.11
C ARG A 118 10.26 -2.97 15.57
N GLY A 119 10.17 -1.89 14.79
CA GLY A 119 10.89 -0.63 15.03
C GLY A 119 12.31 -0.61 14.47
N GLU A 120 12.63 -1.46 13.49
CA GLU A 120 13.99 -1.63 12.95
C GLU A 120 14.28 -0.78 11.71
N VAL A 121 13.27 -0.08 11.17
CA VAL A 121 13.44 0.82 10.03
C VAL A 121 13.90 2.18 10.54
N MET A 122 15.17 2.50 10.27
CA MET A 122 15.83 3.74 10.71
C MET A 122 16.15 4.70 9.56
N ASP A 123 15.79 4.35 8.33
CA ASP A 123 16.12 5.16 7.15
C ASP A 123 15.33 6.47 7.13
N THR A 124 16.04 7.58 6.86
CA THR A 124 15.43 8.90 6.69
C THR A 124 14.36 8.89 5.60
N CYS A 125 13.21 9.51 5.92
CA CYS A 125 12.08 9.54 5.01
C CYS A 125 12.37 10.43 3.78
N ARG A 126 12.05 9.92 2.59
CA ARG A 126 12.26 10.62 1.30
C ARG A 126 11.05 11.41 0.82
N SER A 127 10.02 11.54 1.65
CA SER A 127 8.84 12.36 1.38
C SER A 127 9.23 13.83 1.25
N GLY A 128 8.69 14.51 0.24
CA GLY A 128 9.11 15.84 -0.22
C GLY A 128 10.25 15.83 -1.25
N MET A 129 11.00 14.73 -1.37
CA MET A 129 12.12 14.62 -2.32
C MET A 129 11.75 13.79 -3.55
N ARG A 130 11.09 12.65 -3.36
CA ARG A 130 10.64 11.76 -4.45
C ARG A 130 9.16 11.92 -4.77
N THR A 131 8.38 12.30 -3.78
CA THR A 131 6.93 12.51 -3.89
C THR A 131 6.54 13.73 -3.08
N ILE A 132 5.56 14.46 -3.58
CA ILE A 132 4.87 15.54 -2.88
C ILE A 132 3.36 15.31 -3.03
N HIS A 133 2.58 15.87 -2.12
CA HIS A 133 1.13 15.85 -2.21
C HIS A 133 0.67 17.25 -2.59
N VAL A 134 -0.19 17.35 -3.60
CA VAL A 134 -0.86 18.60 -3.96
C VAL A 134 -2.34 18.36 -3.77
N ASP A 135 -2.99 19.18 -2.94
CA ASP A 135 -4.43 19.09 -2.73
C ASP A 135 -5.21 19.77 -3.88
N PRO A 136 -6.54 19.61 -3.96
CA PRO A 136 -7.34 20.19 -5.04
C PRO A 136 -7.32 21.72 -5.12
N THR A 137 -6.85 22.41 -4.07
CA THR A 137 -6.70 23.87 -4.03
C THR A 137 -5.31 24.35 -4.43
N GLY A 138 -4.44 23.44 -4.88
CA GLY A 138 -3.09 23.75 -5.33
C GLY A 138 -2.07 23.84 -4.19
N HIS A 139 -2.44 23.46 -2.97
CA HIS A 139 -1.52 23.52 -1.83
C HIS A 139 -0.68 22.26 -1.72
N VAL A 140 0.62 22.46 -1.47
CA VAL A 140 1.63 21.43 -1.37
C VAL A 140 1.82 21.02 0.08
N LYS A 141 1.89 19.71 0.27
CA LYS A 141 2.28 19.04 1.50
C LYS A 141 3.46 18.12 1.20
N ARG A 142 4.42 18.04 2.12
CA ARG A 142 5.50 17.05 2.06
C ARG A 142 4.95 15.62 1.98
N CYS A 143 4.02 15.31 2.87
CA CYS A 143 3.44 14.00 3.18
C CYS A 143 1.91 14.18 3.31
N PRO A 144 1.06 13.19 2.99
CA PRO A 144 -0.40 13.37 3.05
C PRO A 144 -0.89 13.70 4.46
N ASP A 145 -0.19 13.20 5.48
CA ASP A 145 -0.54 13.38 6.90
C ASP A 145 0.16 14.60 7.52
N PHE A 146 0.88 15.40 6.73
CA PHE A 146 1.51 16.63 7.20
C PHE A 146 0.59 17.85 6.97
N PRO A 147 0.80 18.95 7.71
CA PRO A 147 0.21 20.24 7.39
C PRO A 147 0.56 20.71 5.98
N THR A 148 -0.24 21.64 5.46
CA THR A 148 0.07 22.39 4.24
C THR A 148 1.27 23.31 4.47
N ASP A 149 2.22 23.29 3.54
CA ASP A 149 3.42 24.12 3.61
C ASP A 149 3.27 25.42 2.79
N PHE A 150 2.83 25.32 1.52
CA PHE A 150 2.74 26.46 0.58
C PHE A 150 1.88 26.11 -0.65
N HIS A 151 1.51 27.11 -1.47
CA HIS A 151 0.89 26.88 -2.78
C HIS A 151 1.93 26.45 -3.82
N TRP A 152 1.53 25.65 -4.84
CA TRP A 152 2.47 25.06 -5.81
C TRP A 152 3.27 26.10 -6.62
N THR A 153 2.73 27.30 -6.81
CA THR A 153 3.42 28.42 -7.48
C THR A 153 4.64 28.90 -6.71
N GLU A 154 4.70 28.63 -5.41
CA GLU A 154 5.78 29.00 -4.52
C GLU A 154 6.71 27.83 -4.22
N PHE A 155 6.61 26.73 -4.98
CA PHE A 155 7.30 25.48 -4.67
C PHE A 155 8.78 25.69 -4.34
N ARG A 156 9.18 25.14 -3.20
CA ARG A 156 10.57 25.02 -2.77
C ARG A 156 10.89 23.57 -2.51
N LYS A 157 12.05 23.12 -2.99
CA LYS A 157 12.50 21.75 -2.79
C LYS A 157 12.69 21.46 -1.31
N TYR A 158 12.09 20.38 -0.82
CA TYR A 158 12.26 19.94 0.55
C TYR A 158 13.67 19.41 0.84
N LYS A 159 14.15 19.67 2.05
CA LYS A 159 15.32 18.99 2.64
C LYS A 159 14.91 17.61 3.21
N PRO A 160 15.85 16.67 3.39
CA PRO A 160 15.60 15.42 4.11
C PRO A 160 14.96 15.66 5.48
N ILE A 161 14.15 14.71 5.93
CA ILE A 161 13.51 14.74 7.25
C ILE A 161 13.79 13.42 7.98
N ASP A 162 14.07 13.53 9.27
CA ASP A 162 14.11 12.37 10.15
C ASP A 162 12.68 12.11 10.66
N CYS A 163 12.00 11.15 10.04
CA CYS A 163 10.62 10.82 10.34
C CYS A 163 10.41 9.33 10.17
N ASN A 164 9.84 8.71 11.21
CA ASN A 164 9.46 7.30 11.20
C ASN A 164 7.98 7.04 11.51
N ALA A 165 7.14 8.08 11.41
CA ALA A 165 5.73 8.02 11.83
C ALA A 165 4.90 6.99 11.03
N CYS A 166 5.23 6.71 9.77
CA CYS A 166 4.46 5.77 8.94
C CYS A 166 5.34 4.84 8.10
N TYR A 167 4.76 3.76 7.57
CA TYR A 167 5.41 2.91 6.56
C TYR A 167 4.43 2.50 5.45
N TYR A 168 3.72 3.49 4.93
CA TYR A 168 2.84 3.31 3.80
C TYR A 168 3.59 2.86 2.55
N ALA A 169 2.86 2.28 1.60
CA ALA A 169 3.41 1.92 0.30
C ALA A 169 4.09 3.11 -0.39
N CYS A 170 3.52 4.32 -0.28
CA CYS A 170 4.15 5.51 -0.88
C CYS A 170 5.54 5.81 -0.31
N ARG A 171 5.77 5.61 1.01
CA ARG A 171 7.09 5.75 1.63
C ARG A 171 8.01 4.61 1.19
N GLY A 172 7.58 3.38 1.44
CA GLY A 172 8.39 2.19 1.22
C GLY A 172 8.78 2.00 -0.25
N GLU A 173 7.84 2.13 -1.18
CA GLU A 173 8.12 2.05 -2.62
C GLU A 173 9.00 3.20 -3.10
N ALA A 174 8.83 4.42 -2.57
CA ALA A 174 9.71 5.54 -2.90
C ALA A 174 11.11 5.37 -2.33
N GLN A 175 11.33 4.54 -1.30
CA GLN A 175 12.65 4.23 -0.75
C GLN A 175 13.26 2.95 -1.35
N ALA A 176 12.46 2.10 -1.99
CA ALA A 176 12.90 0.84 -2.56
C ALA A 176 14.03 1.04 -3.59
N PRO A 177 15.10 0.23 -3.53
CA PRO A 177 16.14 0.21 -4.55
C PRO A 177 15.61 -0.44 -5.84
N LEU A 178 16.21 -0.08 -6.97
CA LEU A 178 15.96 -0.76 -8.24
C LEU A 178 16.58 -2.16 -8.20
N ARG A 179 15.74 -3.18 -8.17
CA ARG A 179 16.11 -4.61 -8.29
C ARG A 179 15.57 -5.16 -9.61
N ILE A 180 16.18 -6.21 -10.16
CA ILE A 180 15.68 -6.90 -11.37
C ILE A 180 14.23 -7.38 -11.17
N SER A 181 13.87 -7.81 -9.95
CA SER A 181 12.48 -8.18 -9.64
C SER A 181 11.49 -7.04 -9.86
N ARG A 182 11.89 -5.78 -9.62
CA ARG A 182 11.05 -4.62 -9.87
C ARG A 182 10.79 -4.40 -11.36
N ILE A 183 11.78 -4.66 -12.21
CA ILE A 183 11.60 -4.60 -13.67
C ILE A 183 10.60 -5.68 -14.12
N ARG A 184 10.74 -6.90 -13.60
CA ARG A 184 9.81 -8.00 -13.88
C ARG A 184 8.37 -7.67 -13.44
N ASP A 185 8.21 -6.97 -12.32
CA ASP A 185 6.89 -6.55 -11.84
C ASP A 185 6.22 -5.53 -12.76
N VAL A 186 6.97 -4.56 -13.29
CA VAL A 186 6.44 -3.52 -14.19
C VAL A 186 6.04 -4.09 -15.54
N MET A 187 6.78 -5.09 -16.03
CA MET A 187 6.50 -5.76 -17.30
C MET A 187 5.41 -6.84 -17.20
N ALA A 188 5.08 -7.29 -15.98
CA ALA A 188 4.07 -8.31 -15.77
C ALA A 188 2.66 -7.70 -15.72
N SER A 189 1.67 -8.46 -16.18
CA SER A 189 0.25 -8.14 -16.03
C SER A 189 -0.43 -9.21 -15.20
N PRO A 190 -1.55 -8.90 -14.50
CA PRO A 190 -2.36 -9.92 -13.86
C PRO A 190 -2.96 -10.81 -14.96
N SER A 191 -2.38 -11.98 -15.17
CA SER A 191 -2.84 -13.02 -16.10
C SER A 191 -3.46 -14.19 -15.36
#